data_AF-A0A0D3GDQ2-F1
#
_entry.id   AF-A0A0D3GDQ2-F1
#
_cell.length_a   1.000
_cell.length_b   1.000
_cell.length_c   1.000
_cell.angle_alpha   90.00
_cell.angle_beta   90.00
_cell.angle_gamma   90.00
#
_symmetry.space_group_name_H-M   'P 1'
#
loop_
_entity.id
_entity.type
_entity.pdbx_description
1 polymer ?
#
loop_
_entity_poly.entity_id
_entity_poly.type
_entity_poly.pdbx_seq_one_letter_code
_entity_poly.pdbx_strand_id
1 'polypeptide(L)'
;MAHVAVVTFPFSSHAAVLFSFARALAAASPASTFSFLSTAASFAHLRKTAAAGDLLPGNMRTNARSVSHVWGFGTAFDGAMTRGGVATAVASLVGGEDGRRMRARAQELQAKVASAFVEPDGSCRKNFAKFVEIICAS
;
A
#
# COMPACT_ATOMS: atom_id res chain seq x y z
N MET A 1 -3.65 -27.51 17.88
CA MET A 1 -4.36 -26.28 17.49
C MET A 1 -3.34 -25.33 16.91
N ALA A 2 -3.38 -25.08 15.60
CA ALA A 2 -2.39 -24.24 14.94
C ALA A 2 -2.69 -22.77 15.23
N HIS A 3 -1.68 -22.02 15.65
CA HIS A 3 -1.80 -20.58 15.87
C HIS A 3 -1.00 -19.83 14.81
N VAL A 4 -1.67 -18.96 14.07
CA VAL A 4 -1.09 -18.21 12.96
C VAL A 4 -1.16 -16.73 13.28
N ALA A 5 -0.01 -16.08 13.43
CA ALA A 5 0.08 -14.64 13.66
C ALA A 5 0.31 -13.91 12.33
N VAL A 6 -0.56 -12.95 12.01
CA VAL A 6 -0.42 -12.03 10.87
C VAL A 6 0.09 -10.70 11.39
N VAL A 7 1.37 -10.41 11.12
CA VAL A 7 2.05 -9.20 11.62
C VAL A 7 2.19 -8.18 10.50
N THR A 8 1.60 -6.99 10.66
CA THR A 8 1.79 -5.89 9.70
C THR A 8 3.00 -5.05 10.13
N PHE A 9 4.18 -5.33 9.58
CA PHE A 9 5.40 -4.52 9.76
C PHE A 9 5.26 -3.15 9.03
N PRO A 10 5.96 -2.07 9.43
CA PRO A 10 5.45 -0.68 9.40
C PRO A 10 5.45 0.01 8.03
N PHE A 11 5.41 -0.74 6.93
CA PHE A 11 5.28 -0.20 5.57
C PHE A 11 4.09 -0.76 4.79
N SER A 12 3.25 -1.59 5.40
CA SER A 12 2.02 -2.06 4.73
C SER A 12 0.96 -0.95 4.76
N SER A 13 0.82 -0.21 3.66
CA SER A 13 -0.33 0.64 3.34
C SER A 13 -1.66 -0.14 3.17
N HIS A 14 -1.65 -1.44 3.51
CA HIS A 14 -2.66 -2.45 3.20
C HIS A 14 -3.20 -3.15 4.46
N ALA A 15 -3.03 -2.58 5.66
CA ALA A 15 -3.45 -3.21 6.92
C ALA A 15 -4.94 -3.61 6.91
N ALA A 16 -5.81 -2.87 6.19
CA ALA A 16 -7.21 -3.22 6.02
C ALA A 16 -7.42 -4.46 5.15
N VAL A 17 -6.67 -4.59 4.06
CA VAL A 17 -6.72 -5.77 3.17
C VAL A 17 -6.17 -6.99 3.89
N LEU A 18 -5.04 -6.86 4.57
CA LEU A 18 -4.45 -7.94 5.36
C LEU A 18 -5.34 -8.35 6.53
N PHE A 19 -6.03 -7.41 7.17
CA PHE A 19 -7.00 -7.70 8.22
C PHE A 19 -8.22 -8.45 7.68
N SER A 20 -8.78 -8.02 6.54
CA SER A 20 -9.88 -8.73 5.87
C SER A 20 -9.47 -10.13 5.42
N PHE A 21 -8.25 -10.29 4.92
CA PHE A 21 -7.69 -11.59 4.55
C PHE A 21 -7.48 -12.50 5.77
N ALA A 22 -6.89 -12.00 6.85
CA ALA A 22 -6.73 -12.74 8.11
C ALA A 22 -8.08 -13.18 8.69
N ARG A 23 -9.10 -12.32 8.62
CA ARG A 23 -10.49 -12.67 8.98
C ARG A 23 -11.06 -13.77 8.09
N ALA A 24 -10.85 -13.70 6.78
CA ALA A 24 -11.33 -14.71 5.85
C ALA A 24 -10.68 -16.08 6.12
N LEU A 25 -9.38 -16.11 6.39
CA LEU A 25 -8.66 -17.33 6.77
C LEU A 25 -9.16 -17.92 8.09
N ALA A 26 -9.42 -17.08 9.09
CA ALA A 26 -9.97 -17.52 10.37
C ALA A 26 -11.38 -18.13 10.21
N ALA A 27 -12.21 -17.56 9.34
CA ALA A 27 -13.52 -18.11 9.03
C ALA A 27 -13.45 -19.45 8.26
N ALA A 28 -12.48 -19.59 7.35
CA ALA A 28 -12.29 -20.80 6.55
C ALA A 28 -11.60 -21.94 7.31
N SER A 29 -10.90 -21.66 8.40
CA SER A 29 -10.22 -22.66 9.23
C SER A 29 -10.57 -22.50 10.72
N PRO A 30 -11.73 -23.00 11.17
CA PRO A 30 -12.17 -22.87 12.57
C PRO A 30 -11.28 -23.62 13.57
N ALA A 31 -10.52 -24.61 13.10
CA ALA A 31 -9.58 -25.40 13.92
C ALA A 31 -8.26 -24.67 14.20
N SER A 32 -8.04 -23.50 13.58
CA SER A 32 -6.83 -22.69 13.70
C SER A 32 -7.16 -21.33 14.30
N THR A 33 -6.29 -20.83 15.18
CA THR A 33 -6.43 -19.49 15.75
C THR A 33 -5.58 -18.51 14.99
N PHE A 34 -6.16 -17.38 14.61
CA PHE A 34 -5.46 -16.31 13.91
C PHE A 34 -5.37 -15.07 14.79
N SER A 35 -4.15 -14.57 14.98
CA SER A 35 -3.88 -13.32 15.71
C SER A 35 -3.36 -12.26 14.74
N PHE A 36 -3.94 -11.06 14.75
CA PHE A 36 -3.49 -9.95 13.90
C PHE A 36 -2.73 -8.93 14.74
N LEU A 37 -1.44 -8.74 14.48
CA LEU A 37 -0.58 -7.80 15.20
C LEU A 37 -0.31 -6.57 14.35
N SER A 38 -0.68 -5.40 14.88
CA SER A 38 -0.51 -4.11 14.24
C SER A 38 -0.28 -3.02 15.29
N THR A 39 0.10 -1.81 14.85
CA THR A 39 0.27 -0.68 15.77
C THR A 39 -1.08 -0.20 16.31
N ALA A 40 -1.09 0.41 17.51
CA ALA A 40 -2.31 0.94 18.12
C ALA A 40 -3.03 1.98 17.22
N ALA A 41 -2.25 2.82 16.52
CA ALA A 41 -2.78 3.79 15.57
C ALA A 41 -3.49 3.12 14.38
N SER A 42 -2.92 2.03 13.87
CA SER A 42 -3.51 1.26 12.77
C SER A 42 -4.81 0.57 13.18
N PHE A 43 -4.92 0.04 14.40
CA PHE A 43 -6.16 -0.56 14.91
C PHE A 43 -7.32 0.43 15.04
N ALA A 44 -7.04 1.66 15.51
CA ALA A 44 -8.06 2.71 15.61
C ALA A 44 -8.65 3.07 14.23
N HIS A 45 -7.81 3.13 13.20
CA HIS A 45 -8.25 3.34 11.81
C HIS A 45 -9.02 2.14 11.22
N LEU A 46 -8.60 0.91 11.51
CA LEU A 46 -9.27 -0.31 11.05
C LEU A 46 -10.70 -0.43 11.59
N ARG A 47 -10.90 -0.18 12.89
CA ARG A 47 -12.24 -0.21 13.52
C ARG A 47 -13.18 0.84 12.94
N LYS A 48 -12.65 2.03 12.61
CA LYS A 48 -13.44 3.11 12.01
C LYS A 48 -13.87 2.80 10.57
N THR A 49 -12.99 2.15 9.80
CA THR A 49 -13.27 1.74 8.42
C THR A 49 -14.27 0.58 8.34
N ALA A 50 -14.26 -0.34 9.31
CA ALA A 50 -15.22 -1.43 9.38
C ALA A 50 -16.67 -0.97 9.67
N ALA A 51 -16.85 0.24 10.21
CA ALA A 51 -18.14 0.80 10.58
C ALA A 51 -18.72 1.79 9.55
N ALA A 52 -17.92 2.27 8.59
CA ALA A 52 -18.30 3.34 7.67
C ALA A 52 -18.25 2.83 6.22
N GLY A 53 -19.38 2.36 5.72
CA GLY A 53 -19.52 1.76 4.39
C GLY A 53 -19.44 2.70 3.19
N ASP A 54 -19.05 3.98 3.30
CA ASP A 54 -19.06 4.87 2.10
C ASP A 54 -18.16 6.13 2.13
N LEU A 55 -17.06 6.10 2.87
CA LEU A 55 -16.04 7.17 2.77
C LEU A 55 -14.77 6.57 2.19
N LEU A 56 -14.28 7.15 1.08
CA LEU A 56 -12.97 6.84 0.52
C LEU A 56 -11.96 6.68 1.68
N PRO A 57 -11.35 5.49 1.85
CA PRO A 57 -10.47 5.21 2.96
C PRO A 57 -9.47 6.35 3.15
N GLY A 58 -9.28 6.82 4.40
CA GLY A 58 -8.52 8.05 4.66
C GLY A 58 -7.09 8.05 4.09
N ASN A 59 -6.50 6.87 3.87
CA ASN A 59 -5.21 6.69 3.21
C ASN A 59 -5.26 6.97 1.69
N MET A 60 -6.40 6.86 1.01
CA MET A 60 -6.49 7.14 -0.43
C MET A 60 -6.19 8.61 -0.74
N ARG A 61 -6.64 9.54 0.10
CA ARG A 61 -6.30 10.97 -0.05
C ARG A 61 -4.80 11.21 0.15
N THR A 62 -4.20 10.54 1.13
CA THR A 62 -2.75 10.61 1.36
C THR A 62 -1.97 9.98 0.21
N ASN A 63 -2.38 8.82 -0.28
CA ASN A 63 -1.77 8.14 -1.43
C ASN A 63 -1.88 8.99 -2.70
N ALA A 64 -3.03 9.61 -2.95
CA ALA A 64 -3.21 10.53 -4.07
C ALA A 64 -2.26 11.72 -3.99
N ARG A 65 -2.04 12.29 -2.80
CA ARG A 65 -1.01 13.32 -2.57
C ARG A 65 0.41 12.78 -2.75
N SER A 66 0.73 11.59 -2.26
CA SER A 66 2.04 10.98 -2.47
C SER A 66 2.32 10.78 -3.95
N VAL A 67 1.39 10.18 -4.70
CA VAL A 67 1.52 9.92 -6.13
C VAL A 67 1.64 11.21 -6.95
N SER A 68 0.84 12.23 -6.62
CA SER A 68 0.84 13.50 -7.37
C SER A 68 1.96 14.46 -7.00
N HIS A 69 2.23 14.65 -5.71
CA HIS A 69 3.13 15.70 -5.23
C HIS A 69 4.50 15.18 -4.78
N VAL A 70 4.56 14.01 -4.15
CA VAL A 70 5.83 13.48 -3.60
C VAL A 70 6.60 12.70 -4.65
N TRP A 71 5.95 11.72 -5.28
CA TRP A 71 6.57 10.89 -6.31
C TRP A 71 6.42 11.48 -7.71
N GLY A 72 5.43 12.36 -7.91
CA GLY A 72 5.27 13.17 -9.12
C GLY A 72 5.09 12.34 -10.38
N PHE A 73 4.40 11.19 -10.28
CA PHE A 73 4.02 10.37 -11.42
C PHE A 73 2.50 10.21 -11.59
N GLY A 74 1.70 10.95 -10.81
CA GLY A 74 0.26 11.08 -11.05
C GLY A 74 -0.22 12.54 -10.97
N THR A 75 -1.50 12.72 -11.26
CA THR A 75 -2.17 14.03 -11.23
C THR A 75 -3.39 13.95 -10.32
N ALA A 76 -3.77 15.09 -9.75
CA ALA A 76 -4.95 15.25 -8.93
C ALA A 76 -5.78 16.43 -9.45
N PHE A 77 -7.09 16.39 -9.24
CA PHE A 77 -7.96 17.51 -9.54
C PHE A 77 -8.08 18.39 -8.28
N ASP A 78 -7.76 19.67 -8.39
CA ASP A 78 -7.92 20.65 -7.32
C ASP A 78 -9.38 21.12 -7.15
N GLY A 79 -10.30 20.60 -7.97
CA GLY A 79 -11.73 20.94 -7.96
C GLY A 79 -12.61 19.80 -8.46
N ALA A 80 -13.85 20.12 -8.86
CA ALA A 80 -14.79 19.13 -9.37
C ALA A 80 -14.24 18.42 -10.62
N MET A 81 -14.34 17.08 -10.63
CA MET A 81 -13.96 16.26 -11.77
C MET A 81 -15.00 16.43 -12.89
N THR A 82 -14.67 17.24 -13.90
CA THR A 82 -15.54 17.47 -15.06
C THR A 82 -15.10 16.62 -16.24
N ARG A 83 -16.03 16.25 -17.12
CA ARG A 83 -15.69 15.51 -18.35
C ARG A 83 -14.60 16.21 -19.19
N GLY A 84 -14.68 17.54 -19.30
CA GLY A 84 -13.68 18.34 -20.00
C GLY A 84 -12.31 18.28 -19.32
N GLY A 85 -12.27 18.49 -18.00
CA GLY A 85 -11.03 18.39 -17.23
C GLY A 85 -10.38 17.01 -17.31
N VAL A 86 -11.18 15.94 -17.28
CA VAL A 86 -10.69 14.57 -17.45
C VAL A 86 -10.12 14.35 -18.85
N ALA A 87 -10.82 14.80 -19.90
CA ALA A 87 -10.32 14.68 -21.28
C ALA A 87 -8.97 15.41 -21.46
N THR A 88 -8.85 16.62 -20.93
CA THR A 88 -7.58 17.38 -20.94
C THR A 88 -6.48 16.66 -20.17
N ALA A 89 -6.76 16.17 -18.97
CA ALA A 89 -5.79 15.45 -18.15
C ALA A 89 -5.29 14.17 -18.87
N VAL A 90 -6.20 13.40 -19.47
CA VAL A 90 -5.84 12.20 -20.24
C VAL A 90 -5.00 12.55 -21.46
N ALA A 91 -5.38 13.57 -22.23
CA ALA A 91 -4.60 14.00 -23.39
C ALA A 91 -3.18 14.43 -23.00
N SER A 92 -3.03 15.20 -21.91
CA SER A 92 -1.72 15.60 -21.38
C SER A 92 -0.90 14.40 -20.88
N LEU A 93 -1.53 13.46 -20.17
CA LEU A 93 -0.87 12.25 -19.69
C LEU A 93 -0.40 11.34 -20.84
N VAL A 94 -1.19 11.18 -21.89
CA VAL A 94 -0.88 10.26 -22.99
C VAL A 94 0.13 10.89 -23.96
N GLY A 95 -0.16 12.09 -24.47
CA GLY A 95 0.61 12.73 -25.53
C GLY A 95 1.54 13.87 -25.08
N GLY A 96 1.34 14.40 -23.88
CA GLY A 96 2.06 15.56 -23.37
C GLY A 96 3.46 15.25 -22.84
N GLU A 97 4.27 16.30 -22.73
CA GLU A 97 5.60 16.25 -22.13
C GLU A 97 5.55 15.89 -20.64
N ASP A 98 4.56 16.43 -19.92
CA ASP A 98 4.31 16.09 -18.52
C ASP A 98 4.07 14.59 -18.34
N GLY A 99 3.23 13.98 -19.18
CA GLY A 99 2.99 12.55 -19.17
C GLY A 99 4.24 11.70 -19.40
N ARG A 100 5.13 12.14 -20.31
CA ARG A 100 6.43 11.48 -20.54
C ARG A 100 7.32 11.57 -19.29
N ARG A 101 7.41 12.75 -18.68
CA ARG A 101 8.19 12.96 -17.44
C ARG A 101 7.66 12.11 -16.29
N MET A 102 6.34 12.00 -16.15
CA MET A 102 5.68 11.18 -15.13
C MET A 102 5.99 9.69 -15.32
N ARG A 103 5.93 9.19 -16.56
CA ARG A 103 6.31 7.79 -16.87
C ARG A 103 7.78 7.51 -16.56
N ALA A 104 8.68 8.42 -16.90
CA ALA A 104 10.10 8.26 -16.59
C ALA A 104 10.34 8.16 -15.08
N ARG A 105 9.68 9.00 -14.27
CA ARG A 105 9.74 8.91 -12.80
C ARG A 105 9.18 7.60 -12.26
N ALA A 106 8.06 7.12 -12.81
CA ALA A 106 7.49 5.84 -12.43
C ALA A 106 8.44 4.67 -12.75
N GLN A 107 9.07 4.68 -13.92
CA GLN A 107 10.06 3.68 -14.32
C GLN A 107 11.32 3.71 -13.44
N GLU A 108 11.81 4.90 -13.09
CA GLU A 108 12.94 5.05 -12.17
C GLU A 108 12.61 4.44 -10.79
N LEU A 109 11.41 4.73 -10.26
CA LEU A 109 10.97 4.15 -9.00
C LEU A 109 10.81 2.63 -9.10
N GLN A 110 10.24 2.12 -10.19
CA GLN A 110 10.13 0.69 -10.44
C GLN A 110 11.49 0.00 -10.48
N ALA A 111 12.49 0.61 -11.12
CA ALA A 111 13.86 0.08 -11.15
C ALA A 111 14.48 0.04 -9.74
N LYS A 112 14.30 1.10 -8.94
CA LYS A 112 14.77 1.13 -7.54
C LYS A 112 14.09 0.06 -6.69
N VAL A 113 12.79 -0.15 -6.87
CA VAL A 113 12.04 -1.22 -6.18
C VAL A 113 12.56 -2.58 -6.63
N ALA A 114 12.70 -2.83 -7.93
CA ALA A 114 13.24 -4.08 -8.44
C ALA A 114 14.61 -4.38 -7.84
N SER A 115 15.53 -3.41 -7.84
CA SER A 115 16.84 -3.56 -7.21
C SER A 115 16.74 -3.89 -5.72
N ALA A 116 15.90 -3.19 -4.96
CA ALA A 116 15.75 -3.41 -3.52
C ALA A 116 15.24 -4.82 -3.16
N PHE A 117 14.44 -5.45 -4.03
CA PHE A 117 13.85 -6.77 -3.80
C PHE A 117 14.58 -7.93 -4.50
N VAL A 118 15.20 -7.70 -5.65
CA VAL A 118 15.77 -8.76 -6.49
C VAL A 118 17.25 -8.95 -6.19
N GLU A 119 18.00 -7.88 -5.95
CA GLU A 119 19.44 -7.99 -5.76
C GLU A 119 19.79 -8.75 -4.47
N PRO A 120 20.84 -9.59 -4.46
CA PRO A 120 21.27 -10.33 -3.27
C PRO A 120 21.52 -9.43 -2.06
N ASP A 121 22.00 -8.21 -2.29
CA ASP A 121 22.25 -7.20 -1.26
C ASP A 121 21.15 -6.12 -1.18
N GLY A 122 20.01 -6.36 -1.84
CA GLY A 122 18.86 -5.47 -1.86
C GLY A 122 18.32 -5.19 -0.45
N SER A 123 17.98 -3.93 -0.19
CA SER A 123 17.57 -3.48 1.13
C SER A 123 16.33 -4.20 1.66
N CYS A 124 15.37 -4.55 0.80
CA CYS A 124 14.18 -5.31 1.21
C CYS A 124 14.55 -6.74 1.60
N ARG A 125 15.49 -7.40 0.91
CA ARG A 125 15.99 -8.73 1.29
C ARG A 125 16.73 -8.69 2.62
N LYS A 126 17.61 -7.70 2.82
CA LYS A 126 18.32 -7.48 4.09
C LYS A 126 17.35 -7.28 5.25
N ASN A 127 16.34 -6.43 5.06
CA ASN A 127 15.31 -6.21 6.06
C ASN A 127 14.50 -7.47 6.36
N PHE A 128 14.17 -8.27 5.32
CA PHE A 128 13.45 -9.52 5.50
C PHE A 128 14.28 -10.59 6.21
N ALA A 129 15.56 -10.74 5.84
CA ALA A 129 16.48 -11.66 6.52
C ALA A 129 16.61 -11.31 8.01
N LYS A 130 16.84 -10.02 8.32
CA LYS A 130 16.87 -9.53 9.69
C LYS A 130 15.56 -9.78 10.45
N PHE A 131 14.43 -9.62 9.77
CA PHE A 131 13.13 -9.95 10.35
C PHE A 131 12.99 -11.45 10.68
N VAL A 132 13.45 -12.33 9.80
CA VAL A 132 13.48 -13.79 10.07
C VAL A 132 14.40 -14.13 11.24
N GLU A 133 15.60 -13.54 11.30
CA GLU A 133 16.51 -13.71 12.45
C GLU A 133 15.82 -13.32 13.77
N ILE A 134 15.14 -12.18 13.81
CA ILE A 134 14.41 -11.71 15.00
C ILE A 134 13.33 -12.72 15.42
N ILE A 135 12.62 -13.33 14.47
CA ILE A 135 11.52 -14.26 14.76
C ILE A 135 12.05 -15.66 15.14
N CYS A 136 13.13 -16.12 14.51
CA CYS A 136 13.64 -17.48 14.68
C CYS A 136 14.69 -17.62 15.79
N ALA A 137 15.21 -16.51 16.33
CA ALA A 137 16.12 -16.53 17.49
C ALA A 137 15.39 -16.74 18.84
N SER A 138 14.09 -17.08 18.82
CA SER A 138 13.25 -17.36 20.00
C SER A 138 12.94 -18.85 20.13
#